data_AF-A0A317T8Y4-F1
#
_entry.id   AF-A0A317T8Y4-F1
#
_cell.length_a   1.000
_cell.length_b   1.000
_cell.length_c   1.000
_cell.angle_alpha   90.00
_cell.angle_beta   90.00
_cell.angle_gamma   90.00
#
_symmetry.space_group_name_H-M   'P 1'
#
loop_
_entity.id
_entity.type
_entity.pdbx_description
1 polymer ?
#
loop_
_entity_poly.entity_id
_entity_poly.type
_entity_poly.pdbx_seq_one_letter_code
_entity_poly.pdbx_strand_id
1 'polypeptide(L)'
;MLKLEELRDAIKGEIFVQEDMAKHDIKKVEGVADILVKPAGKKDLAKVLQLLRKSRFPYVVINKKGRVIFPDERYHGVVIVTD
;
A
#
# COMPACT_ATOMS: atom_id res chain seq x y z
N MET A 1 -11.30 -4.29 -12.73
CA MET A 1 -11.52 -3.55 -11.47
C MET A 1 -10.89 -4.36 -10.36
N LEU A 2 -10.03 -3.75 -9.53
CA LEU A 2 -9.51 -4.39 -8.32
C LEU A 2 -10.65 -4.44 -7.29
N LYS A 3 -10.96 -5.62 -6.73
CA LYS A 3 -11.88 -5.74 -5.59
C LYS A 3 -11.07 -5.79 -4.30
N LEU A 4 -11.48 -5.04 -3.29
CA LEU A 4 -10.80 -5.01 -1.99
C LEU A 4 -10.82 -6.40 -1.31
N GLU A 5 -11.89 -7.16 -1.52
CA GLU A 5 -12.06 -8.54 -1.02
C GLU A 5 -10.98 -9.48 -1.58
N GLU A 6 -10.70 -9.40 -2.89
CA GLU A 6 -9.64 -10.19 -3.53
C GLU A 6 -8.26 -9.87 -2.94
N LEU A 7 -8.04 -8.61 -2.56
CA LEU A 7 -6.78 -8.20 -1.93
C LEU A 7 -6.68 -8.75 -0.50
N ARG A 8 -7.76 -8.70 0.27
CA ARG A 8 -7.85 -9.25 1.63
C ARG A 8 -7.66 -10.76 1.67
N ASP A 9 -8.25 -11.48 0.73
CA ASP A 9 -8.13 -12.94 0.66
C ASP A 9 -6.76 -13.39 0.12
N ALA A 10 -6.09 -12.55 -0.66
CA ALA A 10 -4.81 -12.91 -1.28
C ALA A 10 -3.62 -12.88 -0.31
N ILE A 11 -3.66 -12.04 0.73
CA ILE A 11 -2.54 -11.82 1.64
C ILE A 11 -2.89 -12.06 3.11
N LYS A 12 -1.86 -12.36 3.91
CA LYS A 12 -1.94 -12.43 5.37
C LYS A 12 -1.51 -11.12 6.05
N GLY A 13 -0.97 -10.20 5.27
CA GLY A 13 -0.60 -8.86 5.71
C GLY A 13 -1.80 -7.98 6.05
N GLU A 14 -1.51 -6.77 6.51
CA GLU A 14 -2.52 -5.80 6.91
C GLU A 14 -2.94 -4.93 5.72
N ILE A 15 -4.23 -4.57 5.67
CA ILE A 15 -4.79 -3.68 4.65
C ILE A 15 -5.62 -2.62 5.35
N PHE A 16 -5.28 -1.36 5.11
CA PHE A 16 -5.99 -0.20 5.61
C PHE A 16 -6.59 0.58 4.43
N VAL A 17 -7.74 1.21 4.63
CA VAL A 17 -8.49 1.92 3.58
C VAL A 17 -8.69 3.36 4.02
N GLN A 18 -8.38 4.31 3.14
CA GLN A 18 -8.43 5.75 3.42
C GLN A 18 -7.68 6.12 4.71
N GLU A 19 -6.51 5.51 4.92
CA GLU A 19 -5.77 5.61 6.17
C GLU A 19 -4.61 6.60 6.06
N ASP A 20 -4.40 7.33 7.16
CA ASP A 20 -3.29 8.27 7.28
C ASP A 20 -1.97 7.50 7.45
N MET A 21 -1.04 7.74 6.52
CA MET A 21 0.26 7.08 6.50
C MET A 21 1.14 7.45 7.70
N ALA A 22 0.91 8.61 8.31
CA ALA A 22 1.66 9.06 9.49
C ALA A 22 1.43 8.15 10.71
N LYS A 23 0.30 7.44 10.78
CA LYS A 23 -0.05 6.51 11.88
C LYS A 23 0.69 5.17 11.81
N HIS A 24 1.47 4.92 10.77
CA HIS A 24 2.02 3.60 10.47
C HIS A 24 3.54 3.49 10.61
N ASP A 25 4.16 4.35 11.43
CA ASP A 25 5.60 4.42 11.69
C ASP A 25 6.46 4.63 10.43
N ILE A 26 5.86 5.21 9.39
CA ILE A 26 6.55 5.53 8.14
C ILE A 26 7.20 6.90 8.32
N LYS A 27 8.53 6.94 8.38
CA LYS A 27 9.23 8.19 8.68
C LYS A 27 9.01 9.21 7.57
N LYS A 28 8.58 10.42 7.95
CA LYS A 28 8.52 11.60 7.07
C LYS A 28 7.64 11.39 5.83
N VAL A 29 6.54 10.67 6.00
CA VAL A 29 5.46 10.57 5.01
C VAL A 29 4.24 11.26 5.60
N GLU A 30 3.73 12.23 4.85
CA GLU A 30 2.52 12.97 5.17
C GLU A 30 1.49 12.70 4.07
N GLY A 31 0.24 12.44 4.47
CA GLY A 31 -0.88 12.23 3.57
C GLY A 31 -1.63 10.90 3.75
N VAL A 32 -2.77 10.80 3.08
CA VAL A 32 -3.72 9.68 3.15
C VAL A 32 -3.55 8.76 1.95
N ALA A 33 -3.49 7.45 2.17
CA ALA A 33 -3.54 6.48 1.08
C ALA A 33 -4.98 5.98 0.88
N ASP A 34 -5.43 5.87 -0.39
CA ASP A 34 -6.72 5.20 -0.67
C ASP A 34 -6.70 3.76 -0.13
N ILE A 35 -5.59 3.05 -0.34
CA ILE A 35 -5.33 1.74 0.26
C ILE A 35 -3.86 1.68 0.71
N LEU A 36 -3.63 1.29 1.96
CA LEU A 36 -2.30 0.98 2.49
C LEU A 36 -2.18 -0.52 2.72
N VAL A 37 -1.13 -1.14 2.21
CA VAL A 37 -0.87 -2.58 2.35
C VAL A 37 0.47 -2.80 3.04
N LYS A 38 0.46 -3.57 4.13
CA LYS A 38 1.66 -4.07 4.81
C LYS A 38 1.76 -5.58 4.61
N PRO A 39 2.46 -6.07 3.59
CA PRO A 39 2.60 -7.50 3.35
C PRO A 39 3.36 -8.18 4.50
N ALA A 40 2.92 -9.37 4.92
CA ALA A 40 3.59 -10.13 5.97
C ALA A 40 4.94 -10.75 5.54
N GLY A 41 5.31 -10.61 4.26
CA GLY A 41 6.58 -11.09 3.72
C GLY A 41 6.64 -11.09 2.19
N LYS A 42 7.72 -11.65 1.64
CA LYS A 42 7.99 -11.65 0.19
C LYS A 42 6.91 -12.33 -0.64
N LYS A 43 6.29 -13.41 -0.12
CA LYS A 43 5.21 -14.13 -0.82
C LYS A 43 3.96 -13.25 -0.96
N ASP A 44 3.59 -12.54 0.10
CA ASP A 44 2.45 -11.62 0.08
C ASP A 44 2.71 -10.44 -0.84
N LEU A 45 3.91 -9.85 -0.77
CA LEU A 45 4.32 -8.77 -1.67
C LEU A 45 4.21 -9.19 -3.15
N ALA A 46 4.71 -10.38 -3.50
CA ALA A 46 4.64 -10.88 -4.87
C ALA A 46 3.18 -11.04 -5.36
N LYS A 47 2.29 -11.56 -4.51
CA LYS A 47 0.86 -11.69 -4.84
C LYS A 47 0.18 -10.34 -5.05
N VAL A 48 0.42 -9.38 -4.15
CA VAL A 48 -0.14 -8.02 -4.25
C VAL A 48 0.31 -7.37 -5.55
N LEU A 49 1.61 -7.38 -5.83
CA LEU A 49 2.16 -6.80 -7.06
C LEU A 49 1.57 -7.46 -8.31
N GLN A 50 1.36 -8.78 -8.31
CA GLN A 50 0.75 -9.48 -9.43
C GLN A 50 -0.72 -9.06 -9.65
N LEU A 51 -1.50 -8.93 -8.58
CA LEU A 51 -2.90 -8.49 -8.64
C LEU A 51 -3.02 -7.04 -9.14
N LEU A 52 -2.20 -6.15 -8.61
CA LEU A 52 -2.21 -4.73 -8.99
C LEU A 52 -1.78 -4.53 -10.45
N ARG A 53 -0.75 -5.26 -10.90
CA ARG A 53 -0.34 -5.26 -12.31
C ARG A 53 -1.42 -5.79 -13.25
N LYS A 54 -2.06 -6.91 -12.90
CA LYS A 54 -3.17 -7.50 -13.69
C LYS A 54 -4.36 -6.55 -13.81
N SER A 55 -4.70 -5.87 -12.71
CA SER A 55 -5.82 -4.91 -12.66
C SER A 55 -5.48 -3.53 -13.22
N ARG A 56 -4.19 -3.28 -13.57
CA ARG A 56 -3.66 -1.96 -13.95
C ARG A 56 -3.99 -0.86 -12.94
N PHE A 57 -4.10 -1.23 -11.68
CA PHE A 57 -4.44 -0.30 -10.61
C PHE A 57 -3.17 0.46 -10.17
N PRO A 58 -3.20 1.78 -9.99
CA PRO A 58 -2.02 2.57 -9.62
C PRO A 58 -1.50 2.14 -8.23
N TYR A 59 -0.19 1.96 -8.13
CA TYR A 59 0.45 1.60 -6.87
C TYR A 59 1.89 2.12 -6.77
N VAL A 60 2.35 2.28 -5.53
CA VAL A 60 3.73 2.62 -5.19
C VAL A 60 4.22 1.71 -4.08
N VAL A 61 5.51 1.35 -4.13
CA VAL A 61 6.18 0.61 -3.07
C VAL A 61 7.10 1.56 -2.32
N ILE A 62 6.94 1.65 -1.01
CA ILE A 62 7.73 2.51 -0.15
C ILE A 62 8.38 1.69 0.97
N ASN A 63 9.60 2.05 1.34
CA ASN A 63 10.25 1.47 2.51
C ASN A 63 10.00 2.35 3.74
N LYS A 64 9.76 1.76 4.93
CA LYS A 64 9.53 2.51 6.19
C LYS A 64 10.65 3.49 6.54
N LYS A 65 11.89 3.22 6.14
CA LYS A 65 13.08 4.06 6.36
C LYS A 65 13.29 5.12 5.28
N GLY A 66 12.53 5.06 4.19
CA GLY A 66 12.58 6.03 3.11
C GLY A 66 11.96 7.37 3.51
N ARG A 67 11.96 8.32 2.56
CA ARG A 67 11.23 9.58 2.66
C ARG A 67 10.42 9.74 1.36
N VAL A 68 9.11 9.89 1.48
CA VAL A 68 8.20 10.10 0.35
C VAL A 68 7.29 11.28 0.68
N ILE A 69 7.15 12.20 -0.25
CA ILE A 69 6.29 13.38 -0.12
C ILE A 69 5.22 13.26 -1.20
N PHE A 70 3.96 13.22 -0.81
CA PHE A 70 2.83 13.25 -1.73
C PHE A 70 2.37 14.70 -1.88
N PRO A 71 2.39 15.29 -3.10
CA PRO A 71 2.06 16.70 -3.30
C PRO A 71 0.66 17.10 -2.82
N ASP A 72 -0.33 16.22 -3.02
CA ASP A 72 -1.75 16.51 -2.80
C ASP A 72 -2.27 15.97 -1.46
N GLU A 73 -1.38 15.69 -0.49
CA GLU A 73 -1.71 15.07 0.81
C GLU A 73 -2.52 13.75 0.71
N ARG A 74 -2.64 13.19 -0.50
CA ARG A 74 -3.33 11.94 -0.77
C ARG A 74 -2.69 11.20 -1.93
N TYR A 75 -2.65 9.88 -1.82
CA TYR A 75 -2.28 9.00 -2.92
C TYR A 75 -3.49 8.21 -3.41
N HIS A 76 -3.89 8.49 -4.66
CA HIS A 76 -4.96 7.78 -5.34
C HIS A 76 -4.49 6.45 -5.92
N GLY A 77 -4.40 5.43 -5.06
CA GLY A 77 -3.92 4.11 -5.43
C GLY A 77 -3.57 3.25 -4.21
N VAL A 78 -2.77 2.20 -4.44
CA VAL A 78 -2.25 1.35 -3.36
C VAL A 78 -0.84 1.76 -2.97
N VAL A 79 -0.64 2.10 -1.70
CA VAL A 79 0.67 2.27 -1.09
C VAL A 79 1.07 0.95 -0.42
N ILE A 80 2.17 0.35 -0.86
CA ILE A 80 2.71 -0.88 -0.28
C ILE A 80 3.92 -0.53 0.56
N VAL A 81 3.87 -0.86 1.86
CA VAL A 81 4.93 -0.53 2.81
C VAL A 81 5.76 -1.77 3.12
N THR A 82 7.05 -1.72 2.80
CA THR A 82 8.01 -2.79 3.11
C THR A 82 9.00 -2.36 4.20
N ASP A 83 9.47 -3.32 5.00
CA ASP A 83 10.57 -3.13 5.95
C ASP A 83 11.96 -3.20 5.29
#